data_AF-A0A506TVA9-F1
#
_entry.id   AF-A0A506TVA9-F1
#
_cell.length_a   1.000
_cell.length_b   1.000
_cell.length_c   1.000
_cell.angle_alpha   90.00
_cell.angle_beta   90.00
_cell.angle_gamma   90.00
#
_symmetry.space_group_name_H-M   'P 1'
#
loop_
_entity.id
_entity.type
_entity.pdbx_description
1 polymer ?
#
loop_
_entity_poly.entity_id
_entity_poly.type
_entity_poly.pdbx_seq_one_letter_code
_entity_poly.pdbx_strand_id
1 'polypeptide(L)'
;MTERISAAEARAQAGKRRSKYGNRRCELDGIRFDSKAERDYYARLKQREKAGEVGGVELQRPFAMIGPDGRLITTYKADFAFWDHTADRFRVIDVKGVETAVFKIKRKMMRSFHGIEVEVVKA
;
A
#
# COMPACT_ATOMS: atom_id res chain seq x y z
N MET A 1 -17.94 43.06 5.08
CA MET A 1 -16.66 42.62 5.69
C MET A 1 -16.62 41.10 5.58
N THR A 2 -15.78 40.54 4.71
CA THR A 2 -15.63 39.09 4.60
C THR A 2 -14.61 38.66 5.64
N GLU A 3 -15.06 38.19 6.79
CA GLU A 3 -14.18 37.72 7.86
C GLU A 3 -13.43 36.47 7.37
N ARG A 4 -12.11 36.60 7.25
CA ARG A 4 -11.21 35.49 6.91
C ARG A 4 -10.90 34.74 8.18
N ILE A 5 -11.51 33.58 8.34
CA ILE A 5 -11.19 32.63 9.41
C ILE A 5 -9.76 32.10 9.18
N SER A 6 -8.97 31.99 10.25
CA SER A 6 -7.59 31.50 10.15
C SER A 6 -7.54 30.00 9.82
N ALA A 7 -6.45 29.54 9.21
CA ALA A 7 -6.26 28.12 8.92
C ALA A 7 -6.17 27.23 10.16
N ALA A 8 -5.98 27.82 11.35
CA ALA A 8 -6.01 27.11 12.63
C ALA A 8 -7.46 26.89 13.10
N GLU A 9 -8.29 27.92 13.04
CA GLU A 9 -9.72 27.86 13.36
C GLU A 9 -10.48 26.94 12.40
N ALA A 10 -10.16 26.97 11.10
CA ALA A 10 -10.72 26.05 10.13
C ALA A 10 -10.35 24.57 10.40
N ARG A 11 -9.16 24.31 10.96
CA ARG A 11 -8.74 22.95 11.35
C ARG A 11 -9.38 22.49 12.65
N ALA A 12 -9.63 23.40 13.59
CA ALA A 12 -10.34 23.11 14.84
C ALA A 12 -11.83 22.84 14.60
N GLN A 13 -12.47 23.54 13.66
CA GLN A 13 -13.87 23.34 13.28
C GLN A 13 -14.10 22.07 12.43
N ALA A 14 -13.05 21.57 11.76
CA ALA A 14 -13.11 20.33 11.00
C ALA A 14 -13.08 19.12 11.95
N GLY A 15 -14.26 18.69 12.43
CA GLY A 15 -14.42 17.46 13.20
C GLY A 15 -13.75 16.26 12.53
N LYS A 16 -13.40 15.21 13.32
CA LYS A 16 -12.68 14.00 12.85
C LYS A 16 -13.21 13.53 11.50
N ARG A 17 -12.51 13.89 10.41
CA ARG A 17 -12.85 13.42 9.06
C ARG A 17 -12.82 11.91 9.09
N ARG A 18 -13.99 11.28 8.96
CA ARG A 18 -14.07 9.84 8.70
C ARG A 18 -13.15 9.56 7.51
N SER A 19 -12.27 8.58 7.67
CA SER A 19 -11.44 8.13 6.55
C SER A 19 -12.36 7.80 5.38
N LYS A 20 -11.87 8.01 4.14
CA LYS A 20 -12.64 7.83 2.91
C LYS A 20 -13.36 6.47 2.82
N TYR A 21 -12.88 5.47 3.56
CA TYR A 21 -13.43 4.12 3.64
C TYR A 21 -13.82 3.67 5.06
N GLY A 22 -13.84 4.55 6.06
CA GLY A 22 -14.15 4.20 7.45
C GLY A 22 -13.09 3.32 8.15
N ASN A 23 -11.98 3.01 7.49
CA ASN A 23 -10.88 2.24 8.08
C ASN A 23 -10.28 2.96 9.28
N ARG A 24 -10.03 2.19 10.34
CA ARG A 24 -9.27 2.62 11.51
C ARG A 24 -7.81 2.26 11.29
N ARG A 25 -6.95 3.28 11.26
CA ARG A 25 -5.50 3.09 11.30
C ARG A 25 -5.12 2.31 12.54
N CYS A 26 -4.17 1.42 12.40
CA CYS A 26 -3.69 0.58 13.50
C CYS A 26 -2.17 0.48 13.46
N GLU A 27 -1.59 0.16 14.61
CA GLU A 27 -0.15 0.03 14.77
C GLU A 27 0.17 -1.40 15.22
N LEU A 28 1.22 -1.98 14.64
CA LEU A 28 1.78 -3.27 15.05
C LEU A 28 3.29 -3.20 14.86
N ASP A 29 4.06 -3.60 15.87
CA ASP A 29 5.53 -3.52 15.88
C ASP A 29 6.09 -2.13 15.55
N GLY A 30 5.38 -1.06 15.96
CA GLY A 30 5.75 0.34 15.66
C GLY A 30 5.46 0.77 14.21
N ILE A 31 4.89 -0.11 13.38
CA ILE A 31 4.51 0.18 12.00
C ILE A 31 3.04 0.57 11.95
N ARG A 32 2.75 1.70 11.29
CA ARG A 32 1.39 2.19 11.08
C ARG A 32 0.81 1.62 9.79
N PHE A 33 -0.38 1.02 9.91
CA PHE A 33 -1.15 0.48 8.80
C PHE A 33 -2.42 1.32 8.57
N ASP A 34 -2.81 1.46 7.30
CA ASP A 34 -4.00 2.23 6.93
C ASP A 34 -5.29 1.40 7.11
N SER A 35 -5.17 0.08 7.21
CA SER A 35 -6.29 -0.84 7.47
C SER A 35 -5.93 -1.98 8.43
N LYS A 36 -6.96 -2.57 9.07
CA LYS A 36 -6.79 -3.79 9.89
C LYS A 36 -6.37 -5.00 9.04
N ALA A 37 -6.84 -5.08 7.80
CA ALA A 37 -6.51 -6.16 6.90
C ALA A 37 -5.02 -6.17 6.53
N GLU A 38 -4.43 -5.00 6.27
CA GLU A 38 -2.98 -4.88 6.06
C GLU A 38 -2.20 -5.35 7.28
N ARG A 39 -2.59 -4.91 8.49
CA ARG A 39 -1.97 -5.34 9.74
C ARG A 39 -2.05 -6.85 9.92
N ASP A 40 -3.20 -7.46 9.66
CA ASP A 40 -3.41 -8.90 9.83
C ASP A 40 -2.60 -9.71 8.81
N TYR A 41 -2.48 -9.19 7.59
CA TYR A 41 -1.60 -9.77 6.59
C TYR A 41 -0.13 -9.69 7.03
N TYR A 42 0.31 -8.53 7.51
CA TYR A 42 1.67 -8.35 8.04
C TYR A 42 1.96 -9.31 9.21
N ALA A 43 1.03 -9.47 10.15
CA ALA A 43 1.18 -10.39 11.27
C ALA A 43 1.41 -11.84 10.82
N ARG A 44 0.67 -12.29 9.79
CA ARG A 44 0.87 -13.61 9.17
C ARG A 44 2.22 -13.69 8.46
N LEU A 45 2.58 -12.65 7.72
CA LEU A 45 3.85 -12.60 7.00
C LEU A 45 5.06 -12.69 7.96
N LYS A 46 5.00 -12.04 9.13
CA LYS A 46 6.02 -12.16 10.18
C LYS A 46 6.14 -13.56 10.78
N GLN A 47 5.04 -14.30 10.89
CA GLN A 47 5.09 -15.69 11.32
C GLN A 47 5.77 -16.57 10.27
N ARG A 48 5.44 -16.37 8.98
CA ARG A 48 6.10 -17.06 7.86
C ARG A 48 7.58 -16.72 7.76
N GLU A 49 7.96 -15.46 8.04
CA GLU A 49 9.35 -15.02 8.06
C GLU A 49 10.13 -15.73 9.18
N LYS A 50 9.56 -15.84 10.38
CA LYS A 50 10.14 -16.60 11.49
C LYS A 50 10.29 -18.10 11.18
N ALA A 51 9.37 -18.65 10.38
CA ALA A 51 9.45 -20.03 9.92
C ALA A 51 10.44 -20.24 8.75
N GLY A 52 11.05 -19.17 8.22
CA GLY A 52 11.95 -19.22 7.07
C GLY A 52 11.25 -19.44 5.72
N GLU A 53 9.91 -19.32 5.67
CA GLU A 53 9.13 -19.51 4.45
C GLU A 53 9.17 -18.28 3.52
N VAL A 54 9.40 -17.10 4.09
CA VAL A 54 9.54 -15.85 3.35
C VAL A 54 10.74 -15.06 3.85
N GLY A 55 11.32 -14.25 2.98
CA GLY A 55 12.50 -13.44 3.29
C GLY A 55 12.49 -12.11 2.56
N GLY A 56 13.31 -11.16 3.05
CA GLY A 56 13.44 -9.84 2.45
C GLY A 56 12.12 -9.06 2.41
N VAL A 57 11.36 -9.10 3.52
CA VAL A 57 10.07 -8.42 3.60
C VAL A 57 10.27 -6.91 3.62
N GLU A 58 9.79 -6.25 2.56
CA GLU A 58 9.78 -4.80 2.42
C GLU A 58 8.34 -4.29 2.42
N LEU A 59 8.05 -3.32 3.27
CA LEU A 59 6.76 -2.64 3.31
C LEU A 59 6.79 -1.38 2.46
N GLN A 60 5.68 -1.06 1.82
CA GLN A 60 5.51 0.18 1.04
C GLN A 60 6.56 0.35 -0.07
N ARG A 61 7.07 -0.75 -0.63
CA ARG A 61 8.15 -0.72 -1.63
C ARG A 61 7.74 0.09 -2.87
N PRO A 62 8.51 1.12 -3.25
CA PRO A 62 8.22 1.91 -4.43
C PRO A 62 8.76 1.26 -5.71
N PHE A 63 7.96 1.30 -6.77
CA PHE A 63 8.30 0.88 -8.12
C PHE A 63 8.08 2.05 -9.08
N ALA A 64 9.16 2.56 -9.65
CA ALA A 64 9.12 3.70 -10.56
C ALA A 64 8.82 3.24 -12.00
N MET A 65 7.73 3.71 -12.58
CA MET A 65 7.36 3.44 -13.96
C MET A 65 7.89 4.57 -14.84
N ILE A 66 9.03 4.32 -15.49
CA ILE A 66 9.72 5.28 -16.35
C ILE A 66 9.35 5.01 -17.81
N GLY A 67 8.81 6.02 -18.47
CA GLY A 67 8.39 5.94 -19.86
C GLY A 67 9.56 5.77 -20.85
N PRO A 68 9.28 5.43 -22.12
CA PRO A 68 10.30 5.31 -23.16
C PRO A 68 11.10 6.60 -23.39
N ASP A 69 10.54 7.76 -23.04
CA ASP A 69 11.19 9.08 -23.09
C ASP A 69 12.09 9.36 -21.87
N GLY A 70 12.28 8.37 -20.98
CA GLY A 70 13.08 8.49 -19.76
C GLY A 70 12.38 9.26 -18.63
N ARG A 71 11.13 9.69 -18.80
CA ARG A 71 10.41 10.46 -17.78
C ARG A 71 9.61 9.56 -16.83
N LEU A 72 9.54 9.95 -15.56
CA LEU A 72 8.71 9.26 -14.57
C LEU A 72 7.22 9.47 -14.90
N ILE A 73 6.51 8.39 -15.23
CA ILE A 73 5.06 8.43 -15.42
C ILE A 73 4.36 8.41 -14.06
N THR A 74 4.71 7.44 -13.22
CA THR A 74 4.19 7.33 -11.86
C THR A 74 5.04 6.39 -11.00
N THR A 75 4.82 6.43 -9.70
CA THR A 75 5.33 5.42 -8.77
C THR A 75 4.18 4.59 -8.26
N TYR A 76 4.32 3.27 -8.36
CA TYR A 76 3.47 2.32 -7.66
C TYR A 76 4.09 1.98 -6.31
N LYS A 77 3.31 2.04 -5.23
CA LYS A 77 3.77 1.68 -3.89
C LYS A 77 2.99 0.44 -3.49
N ALA A 78 3.68 -0.69 -3.38
CA ALA A 78 3.07 -1.96 -2.97
C ALA A 78 2.97 -2.02 -1.45
N ASP A 79 1.93 -2.65 -0.91
CA ASP A 79 1.80 -2.80 0.55
C ASP A 79 2.92 -3.71 1.08
N PHE A 80 3.19 -4.83 0.39
CA PHE A 80 4.25 -5.77 0.72
C PHE A 80 5.00 -6.26 -0.53
N ALA A 81 6.31 -6.38 -0.41
CA ALA A 81 7.17 -7.03 -1.39
C ALA A 81 8.15 -7.97 -0.66
N PHE A 82 8.25 -9.22 -1.08
CA PHE A 82 9.08 -10.21 -0.40
C PHE A 82 9.43 -11.39 -1.31
N TRP A 83 10.44 -12.16 -0.95
CA TRP A 83 10.71 -13.46 -1.55
C TRP A 83 9.94 -14.56 -0.82
N ASP A 84 9.18 -15.36 -1.56
CA ASP A 84 8.47 -16.53 -1.02
C ASP A 84 9.33 -17.77 -1.30
N HIS A 85 10.01 -18.30 -0.28
CA HIS A 85 10.88 -19.47 -0.40
C HIS A 85 10.07 -20.75 -0.65
N THR A 86 8.82 -20.81 -0.19
CA THR A 86 7.95 -21.96 -0.42
C THR A 86 7.50 -22.06 -1.87
N ALA A 87 7.18 -20.92 -2.50
CA ALA A 87 6.78 -20.84 -3.90
C ALA A 87 7.93 -20.53 -4.87
N ASP A 88 9.14 -20.40 -4.34
CA ASP A 88 10.38 -20.00 -5.02
C ASP A 88 10.21 -18.81 -5.99
N ARG A 89 9.61 -17.72 -5.50
CA ARG A 89 9.36 -16.54 -6.34
C ARG A 89 9.28 -15.24 -5.55
N PHE A 90 9.59 -14.14 -6.24
CA PHE A 90 9.32 -12.80 -5.74
C PHE A 90 7.81 -12.48 -5.82
N ARG A 91 7.25 -11.96 -4.74
CA ARG A 91 5.83 -11.62 -4.66
C ARG A 91 5.65 -10.17 -4.27
N VAL A 92 4.70 -9.52 -4.93
CA VAL A 92 4.24 -8.17 -4.62
C VAL A 92 2.76 -8.25 -4.32
N ILE A 93 2.40 -7.90 -3.09
CA ILE A 93 1.05 -8.05 -2.56
C ILE A 93 0.47 -6.69 -2.23
N ASP A 94 -0.79 -6.51 -2.57
CA ASP A 94 -1.55 -5.29 -2.30
C ASP A 94 -2.91 -5.68 -1.68
N VAL A 95 -3.18 -5.17 -0.48
CA VAL A 95 -4.36 -5.49 0.32
C VAL A 95 -5.44 -4.43 0.04
N LYS A 96 -6.56 -4.84 -0.57
CA LYS A 96 -7.63 -3.91 -0.98
C LYS A 96 -9.00 -4.49 -0.71
N GLY A 97 -9.88 -3.67 -0.13
CA GLY A 97 -11.32 -3.99 -0.10
C GLY A 97 -12.00 -3.73 -1.45
N VAL A 98 -11.61 -2.65 -2.14
CA VAL A 98 -12.19 -2.27 -3.44
C VAL A 98 -11.09 -1.94 -4.46
N GLU A 99 -11.14 -2.61 -5.60
CA GLU A 99 -10.24 -2.34 -6.73
C GLU A 99 -10.74 -1.13 -7.54
N THR A 100 -10.13 0.02 -7.30
CA THR A 100 -10.42 1.24 -8.08
C THR A 100 -9.91 1.13 -9.52
N ALA A 101 -10.50 1.89 -10.45
CA ALA A 101 -10.04 1.93 -11.85
C ALA A 101 -8.56 2.33 -11.97
N VAL A 102 -8.12 3.31 -11.16
CA VAL A 102 -6.70 3.75 -11.12
C VAL A 102 -5.78 2.63 -10.67
N PHE A 103 -6.18 1.88 -9.64
CA PHE A 103 -5.42 0.71 -9.18
C PHE A 103 -5.27 -0.34 -10.28
N LYS A 104 -6.38 -0.69 -10.96
CA LYS A 104 -6.36 -1.66 -12.07
C LYS A 104 -5.41 -1.24 -13.20
N ILE A 105 -5.36 0.05 -13.52
CA ILE A 105 -4.41 0.60 -14.50
C ILE A 105 -2.97 0.47 -14.00
N LYS A 106 -2.67 0.91 -12.77
CA LYS A 106 -1.33 0.80 -12.20
C LYS A 106 -0.85 -0.65 -12.07
N ARG A 107 -1.73 -1.60 -11.75
CA ARG A 107 -1.42 -3.03 -11.73
C ARG A 107 -1.03 -3.56 -13.12
N LYS A 108 -1.76 -3.16 -14.17
CA LYS A 108 -1.38 -3.50 -15.56
C LYS A 108 -0.03 -2.88 -15.94
N MET A 109 0.23 -1.66 -15.49
CA MET A 109 1.52 -1.00 -15.71
C MET A 109 2.65 -1.71 -14.96
N MET A 110 2.46 -2.16 -13.73
CA MET A 110 3.46 -2.96 -13.00
C MET A 110 3.93 -4.17 -13.82
N ARG A 111 2.96 -4.88 -14.42
CA ARG A 111 3.26 -5.99 -15.32
C ARG A 111 4.03 -5.55 -16.56
N SER A 112 3.63 -4.43 -17.17
CA SER A 112 4.24 -3.95 -18.41
C SER A 112 5.64 -3.37 -18.23
N PHE A 113 5.90 -2.66 -17.12
CA PHE A 113 7.16 -1.95 -16.89
C PHE A 113 8.19 -2.79 -16.12
N HIS A 114 7.73 -3.69 -15.25
CA HIS A 114 8.62 -4.47 -14.38
C HIS A 114 8.48 -5.99 -14.56
N GLY A 115 7.54 -6.48 -15.38
CA GLY A 115 7.25 -7.91 -15.47
C GLY A 115 6.64 -8.50 -14.20
N ILE A 116 6.19 -7.65 -13.26
CA ILE A 116 5.68 -8.07 -11.95
C ILE A 116 4.15 -8.09 -11.99
N GLU A 117 3.56 -9.25 -11.73
CA GLU A 117 2.12 -9.38 -11.48
C GLU A 117 1.84 -9.11 -9.99
N VAL A 118 1.12 -8.01 -9.72
CA VAL A 118 0.70 -7.67 -8.35
C VAL A 118 -0.47 -8.57 -7.95
N GLU A 119 -0.32 -9.29 -6.84
CA GLU A 119 -1.40 -10.12 -6.29
C GLU A 119 -2.26 -9.31 -5.31
N VAL A 120 -3.59 -9.41 -5.46
CA VAL A 120 -4.55 -8.66 -4.65
C VAL A 120 -5.10 -9.55 -3.55
N VAL A 121 -4.94 -9.14 -2.30
CA VAL A 121 -5.58 -9.78 -1.15
C VAL A 121 -6.82 -8.96 -0.79
N LYS A 122 -7.99 -9.59 -0.84
CA LYS A 122 -9.24 -8.93 -0.48
C LYS A 122 -9.34 -8.78 1.05
N ALA A 123 -9.58 -7.54 1.48
CA ALA A 123 -9.82 -7.16 2.87
C ALA A 123 -11.26 -7.46 3.31
#